data_AF-A0A9X5CRM1-F1
#
_entry.id   AF-A0A9X5CRM1-F1
#
_cell.length_a   1.000
_cell.length_b   1.000
_cell.length_c   1.000
_cell.angle_alpha   90.00
_cell.angle_beta   90.00
_cell.angle_gamma   90.00
#
_symmetry.space_group_name_H-M   'P 1'
#
loop_
_entity.id
_entity.type
_entity.pdbx_description
1 polymer ?
#
loop_
_entity_poly.entity_id
_entity_poly.type
_entity_poly.pdbx_seq_one_letter_code
_entity_poly.pdbx_strand_id
1 'polypeptide(L)'
;AAGDGAEGRARAHRAVTETLTGPERGDGRVVAEDAVARTGPDDDLRTMATTVVLLLCLTVLVAVAGVATTTSLTVVERRREFGLLRALGLGGAAVHRMVVLECALHGVLGGVLGFALGLPYAWLAVRAAEVSAPFTVPAGQLATVLAALVLVTAAAGTIPALRASRTPPTVAVGGGD
;
A
#
# COMPACT_ATOMS: atom_id res chain seq x y z
N ALA A 1 -13.39 -50.30 -51.82
CA ALA A 1 -13.51 -48.92 -51.31
C ALA A 1 -13.10 -48.84 -49.83
N ALA A 2 -11.87 -49.27 -49.47
CA ALA A 2 -11.38 -49.32 -48.08
C ALA A 2 -10.04 -48.57 -47.87
N GLY A 3 -9.47 -47.96 -48.92
CA GLY A 3 -8.19 -47.22 -48.85
C GLY A 3 -8.34 -45.74 -48.46
N ASP A 4 -9.51 -45.14 -48.72
CA ASP A 4 -9.71 -43.69 -48.59
C ASP A 4 -9.79 -43.22 -47.13
N GLY A 5 -10.35 -44.05 -46.24
CA GLY A 5 -10.45 -43.74 -44.81
C GLY A 5 -9.12 -43.84 -44.04
N ALA A 6 -8.12 -44.54 -44.57
CA ALA A 6 -6.78 -44.57 -44.00
C ALA A 6 -5.98 -43.31 -44.38
N GLU A 7 -6.09 -42.87 -45.64
CA GLU A 7 -5.50 -41.62 -46.09
C GLU A 7 -6.16 -40.39 -45.46
N GLY A 8 -7.48 -40.39 -45.27
CA GLY A 8 -8.19 -39.30 -44.60
C GLY A 8 -7.73 -39.11 -43.15
N ARG A 9 -7.53 -40.19 -42.39
CA ARG A 9 -6.99 -40.13 -41.02
C ARG A 9 -5.52 -39.74 -41.00
N ALA A 10 -4.72 -40.20 -41.96
CA ALA A 10 -3.33 -39.79 -42.10
C ALA A 10 -3.20 -38.29 -42.43
N ARG A 11 -4.10 -37.75 -43.27
CA ARG A 11 -4.18 -36.31 -43.58
C ARG A 11 -4.68 -35.50 -42.39
N ALA A 12 -5.70 -35.98 -41.66
CA ALA A 12 -6.19 -35.32 -40.45
C ALA A 12 -5.12 -35.29 -39.35
N HIS A 13 -4.41 -36.41 -39.12
CA HIS A 13 -3.31 -36.46 -38.16
C HIS A 13 -2.16 -35.55 -38.59
N ARG A 14 -1.81 -35.52 -39.88
CA ARG A 14 -0.75 -34.64 -40.40
C ARG A 14 -1.14 -33.17 -40.31
N ALA A 15 -2.39 -32.81 -40.60
CA ALA A 15 -2.91 -31.45 -40.44
C ALA A 15 -2.95 -31.03 -38.96
N VAL A 16 -3.31 -31.92 -38.04
CA VAL A 16 -3.25 -31.66 -36.58
C VAL A 16 -1.81 -31.57 -36.09
N THR A 17 -0.89 -32.37 -36.64
CA THR A 17 0.52 -32.33 -36.26
C THR A 17 1.18 -31.05 -36.78
N GLU A 18 0.96 -30.69 -38.05
CA GLU A 18 1.40 -29.42 -38.65
C GLU A 18 0.74 -28.21 -37.98
N THR A 19 -0.45 -28.44 -37.44
CA THR A 19 -1.13 -27.48 -36.60
C THR A 19 -0.34 -27.27 -35.30
N LEU A 20 -0.03 -28.34 -34.58
CA LEU A 20 0.73 -28.33 -33.33
C LEU A 20 2.22 -27.98 -33.47
N THR A 21 2.83 -28.14 -34.65
CA THR A 21 4.25 -27.86 -34.94
C THR A 21 4.47 -26.66 -35.85
N GLY A 22 3.39 -26.02 -36.32
CA GLY A 22 3.49 -24.77 -37.07
C GLY A 22 3.97 -23.64 -36.14
N PRO A 23 4.83 -22.73 -36.63
CA PRO A 23 5.45 -21.67 -35.82
C PRO A 23 4.47 -20.63 -35.28
N GLU A 24 3.18 -20.74 -35.63
CA GLU A 24 2.11 -19.79 -35.32
C GLU A 24 0.96 -20.50 -34.58
N ARG A 25 1.25 -21.20 -33.47
CA ARG A 25 0.23 -21.60 -32.48
C ARG A 25 0.68 -21.35 -31.07
N GLY A 26 0.00 -20.42 -30.40
CA GLY A 26 0.11 -20.25 -28.95
C GLY A 26 -0.18 -18.86 -28.42
N ASP A 27 -0.52 -17.88 -29.25
CA ASP A 27 -0.95 -16.57 -28.77
C ASP A 27 -2.31 -16.65 -28.05
N GLY A 28 -2.26 -16.70 -26.72
CA GLY A 28 -3.46 -16.69 -25.87
C GLY A 28 -3.22 -17.15 -24.43
N ARG A 29 -2.13 -17.87 -24.15
CA ARG A 29 -1.81 -18.30 -22.77
C ARG A 29 -0.32 -18.24 -22.41
N VAL A 30 0.45 -17.45 -23.14
CA VAL A 30 1.87 -17.19 -22.86
C VAL A 30 2.19 -15.72 -22.61
N VAL A 31 1.21 -14.81 -22.69
CA VAL A 31 1.40 -13.40 -22.25
C VAL A 31 1.65 -13.29 -20.73
N ALA A 32 1.35 -14.34 -19.95
CA ALA A 32 1.66 -14.39 -18.52
C ALA A 32 3.01 -15.06 -18.18
N GLU A 33 3.57 -15.92 -19.05
CA GLU A 33 4.79 -16.69 -18.77
C GLU A 33 6.00 -16.25 -19.62
N ASP A 34 5.81 -15.86 -20.88
CA ASP A 34 6.92 -15.52 -21.78
C ASP A 34 7.41 -14.06 -21.64
N ALA A 35 6.71 -13.23 -20.86
CA ALA A 35 7.24 -11.94 -20.40
C ALA A 35 8.30 -12.10 -19.28
N VAL A 36 8.42 -13.29 -18.68
CA VAL A 36 9.34 -13.56 -17.56
C VAL A 36 10.67 -14.17 -18.05
N ALA A 37 10.73 -14.67 -19.28
CA ALA A 37 11.84 -15.49 -19.78
C ALA A 37 12.84 -14.74 -20.69
N ARG A 38 13.01 -13.43 -20.49
CA ARG A 38 14.18 -12.70 -20.99
C ARG A 38 14.76 -11.85 -19.86
N THR A 39 15.32 -12.50 -18.85
CA THR A 39 16.01 -11.79 -17.77
C THR A 39 17.38 -11.33 -18.27
N GLY A 40 17.44 -10.10 -18.78
CA GLY A 40 18.70 -9.36 -18.73
C GLY A 40 19.06 -9.07 -17.26
N PRO A 41 20.33 -8.81 -16.92
CA PRO A 41 20.72 -8.38 -15.57
C PRO A 41 19.87 -7.21 -15.01
N ASP A 42 19.32 -6.37 -15.89
CA ASP A 42 18.45 -5.25 -15.52
C ASP A 42 17.02 -5.65 -15.12
N ASP A 43 16.51 -6.79 -15.62
CA ASP A 43 15.14 -7.24 -15.37
C ASP A 43 14.99 -7.89 -13.99
N ASP A 44 16.03 -8.57 -13.52
CA ASP A 44 16.06 -9.12 -12.16
C ASP A 44 15.97 -8.01 -11.12
N LEU A 45 16.77 -6.95 -11.28
CA LEU A 45 16.75 -5.79 -10.38
C LEU A 45 15.40 -5.06 -10.40
N ARG A 46 14.78 -4.91 -11.58
CA ARG A 46 13.44 -4.32 -11.73
C ARG A 46 12.36 -5.17 -11.07
N THR A 47 12.45 -6.49 -11.19
CA THR A 47 11.50 -7.43 -10.58
C THR A 47 11.60 -7.41 -9.06
N MET A 48 12.82 -7.40 -8.52
CA MET A 48 13.06 -7.23 -7.09
C MET A 48 12.53 -5.90 -6.57
N ALA A 49 12.85 -4.79 -7.25
CA ALA A 49 12.37 -3.46 -6.87
C ALA A 49 10.83 -3.38 -6.88
N THR A 50 10.18 -3.91 -7.92
CA THR A 50 8.72 -3.90 -8.03
C THR A 50 8.07 -4.70 -6.91
N THR A 51 8.61 -5.88 -6.60
CA THR A 51 8.11 -6.73 -5.50
C THR A 51 8.24 -6.02 -4.15
N VAL A 52 9.38 -5.38 -3.87
CA VAL A 52 9.59 -4.61 -2.65
C VAL A 52 8.63 -3.41 -2.57
N VAL A 53 8.40 -2.70 -3.66
CA VAL A 53 7.44 -1.58 -3.71
C VAL A 53 6.01 -2.06 -3.45
N LEU A 54 5.60 -3.22 -3.97
CA LEU A 54 4.29 -3.81 -3.69
C LEU A 54 4.13 -4.15 -2.21
N LEU A 55 5.15 -4.79 -1.61
CA LEU A 55 5.15 -5.10 -0.18
C LEU A 55 5.13 -3.83 0.67
N LEU A 56 5.90 -2.81 0.29
CA LEU A 56 5.92 -1.50 0.95
C LEU A 56 4.52 -0.85 0.93
N CYS A 57 3.85 -0.89 -0.23
CA CYS A 57 2.47 -0.39 -0.36
C CYS A 57 1.53 -1.12 0.60
N LEU A 58 1.59 -2.46 0.65
CA LEU A 58 0.81 -3.27 1.59
C LEU A 58 1.10 -2.90 3.05
N THR A 59 2.37 -2.74 3.42
CA THR A 59 2.77 -2.33 4.77
C THR A 59 2.18 -0.97 5.14
N VAL A 60 2.26 0.01 4.22
CA VAL A 60 1.67 1.33 4.43
C VAL A 60 0.16 1.24 4.62
N LEU A 61 -0.54 0.43 3.81
CA LEU A 61 -1.98 0.20 3.96
C LEU A 61 -2.35 -0.37 5.33
N VAL A 62 -1.64 -1.41 5.79
CA VAL A 62 -1.87 -2.01 7.12
C VAL A 62 -1.58 -1.01 8.23
N ALA A 63 -0.48 -0.25 8.13
CA ALA A 63 -0.13 0.77 9.11
C ALA A 63 -1.22 1.85 9.21
N VAL A 64 -1.70 2.35 8.07
CA VAL A 64 -2.77 3.35 7.99
C VAL A 64 -4.08 2.83 8.59
N ALA A 65 -4.46 1.59 8.30
CA ALA A 65 -5.62 0.94 8.90
C ALA A 65 -5.48 0.77 10.42
N GLY A 66 -4.27 0.44 10.89
CA GLY A 66 -3.93 0.37 12.31
C GLY A 66 -4.11 1.72 13.00
N VAL A 67 -3.53 2.79 12.45
CA VAL A 67 -3.68 4.16 12.96
C VAL A 67 -5.16 4.56 13.04
N ALA A 68 -5.94 4.31 11.98
CA ALA A 68 -7.37 4.63 11.97
C ALA A 68 -8.13 3.88 13.07
N THR A 69 -7.76 2.63 13.34
CA THR A 69 -8.37 1.79 14.39
C THR A 69 -8.03 2.32 15.78
N THR A 70 -6.75 2.58 16.04
CA THR A 70 -6.28 3.11 17.33
C THR A 70 -6.89 4.48 17.62
N THR A 71 -6.86 5.41 16.67
CA THR A 71 -7.46 6.73 16.87
C THR A 71 -8.97 6.66 17.05
N SER A 72 -9.66 5.74 16.36
CA SER A 72 -11.10 5.51 16.58
C SER A 72 -11.39 5.07 18.03
N LEU A 73 -10.56 4.20 18.60
CA LEU A 73 -10.66 3.75 19.99
C LEU A 73 -10.45 4.91 20.95
N THR A 74 -9.34 5.66 20.82
CA THR A 74 -9.02 6.80 21.68
C THR A 74 -10.11 7.87 21.65
N VAL A 75 -10.71 8.13 20.48
CA VAL A 75 -11.84 9.04 20.33
C VAL A 75 -13.05 8.57 21.13
N VAL A 76 -13.35 7.27 21.15
CA VAL A 76 -14.48 6.71 21.90
C VAL A 76 -14.29 6.91 23.40
N GLU A 77 -13.09 6.63 23.90
CA GLU A 77 -12.73 6.79 25.31
C GLU A 77 -12.85 8.26 25.75
N ARG A 78 -12.41 9.20 24.89
CA ARG A 78 -12.40 10.64 25.19
C ARG A 78 -13.69 11.40 24.85
N ARG A 79 -14.76 10.73 24.40
CA ARG A 79 -16.02 11.41 24.03
C ARG A 79 -16.59 12.29 25.13
N ARG A 80 -16.50 11.86 26.40
CA ARG A 80 -17.00 12.63 27.55
C ARG A 80 -16.21 13.92 27.76
N GLU A 81 -14.89 13.85 27.63
CA GLU A 81 -14.00 15.02 27.71
C GLU A 81 -14.29 16.02 26.57
N PHE A 82 -14.43 15.52 25.34
CA PHE A 82 -14.80 16.36 24.19
C PHE A 82 -16.20 16.97 24.35
N GLY A 83 -17.13 16.28 25.02
CA GLY A 83 -18.45 16.80 25.38
C GLY A 83 -18.39 17.96 26.38
N LEU A 84 -17.53 17.86 27.41
CA LEU A 84 -17.29 18.93 28.38
C LEU A 84 -16.62 20.14 27.73
N LEU A 85 -15.63 19.90 26.86
CA LEU A 85 -14.98 20.96 26.08
C LEU A 85 -15.97 21.69 25.16
N ARG A 86 -16.92 20.95 24.54
CA ARG A 86 -18.03 21.56 23.77
C ARG A 86 -18.97 22.39 24.65
N ALA A 87 -19.25 21.96 25.88
CA ALA A 87 -20.05 22.73 26.84
C ALA A 87 -19.36 24.04 27.25
N LEU A 88 -18.03 24.08 27.22
CA LEU A 88 -17.21 25.28 27.41
C LEU A 88 -17.03 26.13 26.13
N GLY A 89 -17.70 25.77 25.03
CA GLY A 89 -17.74 26.56 23.79
C GLY A 89 -16.78 26.12 22.69
N LEU A 90 -16.05 25.00 22.84
CA LEU A 90 -15.24 24.46 21.72
C LEU A 90 -16.14 23.89 20.63
N GLY A 91 -15.98 24.36 19.39
CA GLY A 91 -16.75 23.88 18.25
C GLY A 91 -16.35 22.47 17.79
N GLY A 92 -17.25 21.76 17.10
CA GLY A 92 -16.97 20.43 16.54
C GLY A 92 -15.79 20.40 15.55
N ALA A 93 -15.50 21.52 14.89
CA ALA A 93 -14.33 21.69 14.03
C ALA A 93 -12.99 21.68 14.79
N ALA A 94 -12.97 22.13 16.05
CA ALA A 94 -11.77 22.09 16.90
C ALA A 94 -11.42 20.64 17.27
N VAL A 95 -12.43 19.83 17.61
CA VAL A 95 -12.27 18.38 17.86
C VAL A 95 -11.76 17.67 16.62
N HIS A 96 -12.34 17.99 15.45
CA HIS A 96 -11.87 17.42 14.18
C HIS A 96 -10.39 17.73 13.91
N ARG A 97 -9.99 19.00 14.04
CA ARG A 97 -8.59 19.42 13.86
C ARG A 97 -7.63 18.75 14.84
N MET A 98 -8.04 18.56 16.09
CA MET A 98 -7.22 17.89 17.10
C MET A 98 -6.93 16.44 16.71
N VAL A 99 -7.95 15.70 16.27
CA VAL A 99 -7.80 14.29 15.84
C VAL A 99 -6.93 14.19 14.59
N VAL A 100 -7.14 15.07 13.60
CA VAL A 100 -6.28 15.09 12.38
C VAL A 100 -4.83 15.41 12.74
N LEU A 101 -4.60 16.33 13.68
CA LEU A 101 -3.25 16.66 14.15
C LEU A 101 -2.59 15.46 14.85
N GLU A 102 -3.33 14.72 15.68
CA GLU A 102 -2.84 13.51 16.31
C GLU A 102 -2.40 12.46 15.28
N CYS A 103 -3.18 12.25 14.22
CA CYS A 103 -2.81 11.36 13.13
C CYS A 103 -1.62 11.88 12.30
N ALA A 104 -1.50 13.20 12.12
CA ALA A 104 -0.33 13.80 11.48
C ALA A 104 0.94 13.57 12.32
N LEU A 105 0.84 13.70 13.65
CA LEU A 105 1.94 13.42 14.57
C LEU A 105 2.39 11.95 14.51
N HIS A 106 1.46 10.99 14.39
CA HIS A 106 1.82 9.59 14.14
C HIS A 106 2.59 9.40 12.83
N GLY A 107 2.22 10.13 11.77
CA GLY A 107 2.97 10.13 10.50
C GLY A 107 4.38 10.69 10.64
N VAL A 108 4.54 11.79 11.38
CA VAL A 108 5.86 12.38 11.65
C VAL A 108 6.72 11.41 12.46
N LEU A 109 6.18 10.85 13.54
CA LEU A 109 6.89 9.88 14.39
C LEU A 109 7.28 8.64 13.59
N GLY A 110 6.35 8.07 12.82
CA GLY A 110 6.62 6.91 11.96
C GLY A 110 7.67 7.20 10.90
N GLY A 111 7.61 8.36 10.25
CA GLY A 111 8.60 8.77 9.25
C GLY A 111 9.99 9.03 9.84
N VAL A 112 10.07 9.71 10.98
CA VAL A 112 11.34 9.96 11.70
C VAL A 112 11.97 8.65 12.15
N LEU A 113 11.20 7.75 12.78
CA LEU A 113 11.70 6.44 13.19
C LEU A 113 12.08 5.57 11.99
N GLY A 114 11.27 5.60 10.94
CA GLY A 114 11.53 4.89 9.69
C GLY A 114 12.83 5.34 9.03
N PHE A 115 13.10 6.64 8.97
CA PHE A 115 14.37 7.17 8.43
C PHE A 115 15.55 6.93 9.37
N ALA A 116 15.34 7.06 10.69
CA ALA A 116 16.38 6.78 11.67
C ALA A 116 16.88 5.34 11.61
N LEU A 117 16.01 4.38 11.28
CA LEU A 117 16.38 2.97 11.11
C LEU A 117 16.76 2.64 9.66
N GLY A 118 16.07 3.21 8.68
CA GLY A 118 16.22 2.90 7.27
C GLY A 118 17.51 3.44 6.64
N LEU A 119 17.95 4.66 7.01
CA LEU A 119 19.18 5.24 6.47
C LEU A 119 20.44 4.45 6.89
N PRO A 120 20.63 4.10 8.18
CA PRO A 120 21.75 3.24 8.58
C PRO A 120 21.70 1.86 7.94
N TYR A 121 20.50 1.27 7.82
CA TYR A 121 20.33 -0.03 7.18
C TYR A 121 20.71 0.01 5.70
N ALA A 122 20.25 1.04 4.97
CA ALA A 122 20.62 1.26 3.57
C ALA A 122 22.13 1.46 3.40
N TRP A 123 22.75 2.24 4.28
CA TRP A 123 24.20 2.45 4.28
C TRP A 123 24.97 1.14 4.53
N LEU A 124 24.53 0.34 5.51
CA LEU A 124 25.12 -0.96 5.81
C LEU A 124 24.95 -1.95 4.65
N ALA A 125 23.79 -1.96 3.99
CA ALA A 125 23.51 -2.81 2.83
C ALA A 125 24.44 -2.48 1.64
N VAL A 126 24.65 -1.20 1.34
CA VAL A 126 25.59 -0.77 0.28
C VAL A 126 27.03 -1.20 0.62
N ARG A 127 27.44 -1.05 1.89
CA ARG A 127 28.74 -1.50 2.39
C ARG A 127 28.92 -3.02 2.28
N ALA A 128 27.90 -3.79 2.63
CA ALA A 128 27.93 -5.25 2.60
C ALA A 128 27.93 -5.81 1.17
N ALA A 129 27.34 -5.09 0.21
CA ALA A 129 27.31 -5.48 -1.19
C ALA A 129 28.60 -5.14 -1.96
N GLU A 130 29.61 -4.55 -1.29
CA GLU A 130 30.88 -4.07 -1.88
C GLU A 130 30.69 -3.12 -3.10
N VAL A 131 29.50 -2.53 -3.22
CA VAL A 131 29.18 -1.60 -4.31
C VAL A 131 29.89 -0.28 -4.01
N SER A 132 30.89 0.06 -4.83
CA SER A 132 31.59 1.35 -4.78
C SER A 132 30.74 2.48 -5.38
N ALA A 133 29.51 2.65 -4.88
CA ALA A 133 28.63 3.74 -5.26
C ALA A 133 28.72 4.88 -4.23
N PRO A 134 28.76 6.15 -4.67
CA PRO A 134 28.71 7.28 -3.75
C PRO A 134 27.33 7.32 -3.07
N PHE A 135 27.30 7.01 -1.76
CA PHE A 135 26.09 7.12 -0.94
C PHE A 135 25.75 8.60 -0.74
N THR A 136 24.86 9.11 -1.59
CA THR A 136 24.32 10.48 -1.49
C THR A 136 22.93 10.40 -0.90
N VAL A 137 22.67 11.13 0.19
CA VAL A 137 21.33 11.18 0.79
C VAL A 137 20.49 12.24 0.06
N PRO A 138 19.44 11.85 -0.69
CA PRO A 138 18.60 12.81 -1.40
C PRO A 138 17.61 13.44 -0.42
N ALA A 139 18.05 14.45 0.33
CA ALA A 139 17.24 15.10 1.37
C ALA A 139 15.88 15.60 0.85
N GLY A 140 15.83 16.09 -0.40
CA GLY A 140 14.57 16.50 -1.04
C GLY A 140 13.59 15.34 -1.22
N GLN A 141 14.07 14.17 -1.65
CA GLN A 141 13.24 12.98 -1.83
C GLN A 141 12.76 12.44 -0.48
N LEU A 142 13.61 12.41 0.54
CA LEU A 142 13.21 12.06 1.90
C LEU A 142 12.13 13.01 2.43
N ALA A 143 12.27 14.31 2.21
CA ALA A 143 11.26 15.30 2.62
C ALA A 143 9.92 15.07 1.92
N THR A 144 9.92 14.74 0.61
CA THR A 144 8.68 14.42 -0.12
C THR A 144 8.02 13.15 0.40
N VAL A 145 8.78 12.10 0.71
CA VAL A 145 8.24 10.86 1.28
C VAL A 145 7.67 11.11 2.68
N LEU A 146 8.37 11.88 3.51
CA LEU A 146 7.87 12.24 4.84
C LEU A 146 6.56 13.03 4.74
N ALA A 147 6.50 14.04 3.86
CA ALA A 147 5.29 14.81 3.64
C ALA A 147 4.14 13.91 3.17
N ALA A 148 4.40 13.00 2.22
CA ALA A 148 3.41 12.04 1.74
C ALA A 148 2.90 11.12 2.87
N LEU A 149 3.80 10.58 3.70
CA LEU A 149 3.43 9.74 4.84
C LEU A 149 2.54 10.50 5.83
N VAL A 150 2.92 11.72 6.21
CA VAL A 150 2.14 12.57 7.12
C VAL A 150 0.76 12.87 6.54
N LEU A 151 0.67 13.18 5.24
CA LEU A 151 -0.60 13.44 4.58
C LEU A 151 -1.50 12.20 4.56
N VAL A 152 -0.94 11.03 4.24
CA VAL A 152 -1.67 9.76 4.20
C VAL A 152 -2.16 9.35 5.59
N THR A 153 -1.33 9.47 6.64
CA THR A 153 -1.76 9.17 8.00
C THR A 153 -2.77 10.17 8.53
N ALA A 154 -2.59 11.47 8.25
CA ALA A 154 -3.56 12.50 8.59
C ALA A 154 -4.92 12.25 7.91
N ALA A 155 -4.90 11.85 6.64
CA ALA A 155 -6.11 11.47 5.90
C ALA A 155 -6.83 10.27 6.53
N ALA A 156 -6.08 9.30 7.07
CA ALA A 156 -6.65 8.16 7.81
C ALA A 156 -7.50 8.60 9.01
N GLY A 157 -7.09 9.68 9.69
CA GLY A 157 -7.78 10.26 10.84
C GLY A 157 -9.09 10.97 10.53
N THR A 158 -9.37 11.27 9.26
CA THR A 158 -10.55 12.07 8.87
C THR A 158 -11.87 11.37 9.21
N ILE A 159 -11.97 10.05 8.99
CA ILE A 159 -13.15 9.25 9.29
C ILE A 159 -13.46 9.26 10.80
N PRO A 160 -12.53 8.90 11.71
CA PRO A 160 -12.78 8.98 13.15
C PRO A 160 -13.01 10.42 13.63
N ALA A 161 -12.31 11.40 13.07
CA ALA A 161 -12.50 12.81 13.41
C ALA A 161 -13.93 13.30 13.08
N LEU A 162 -14.46 12.90 11.92
CA LEU A 162 -15.85 13.18 11.55
C LEU A 162 -16.84 12.51 12.51
N ARG A 163 -16.61 11.23 12.86
CA ARG A 163 -17.44 10.50 13.84
C ARG A 163 -17.45 11.21 15.19
N ALA A 164 -16.29 11.65 15.69
CA ALA A 164 -16.17 12.40 16.94
C ALA A 164 -17.03 13.67 16.93
N SER A 165 -16.92 14.47 15.86
CA SER A 165 -17.60 15.76 15.74
C SER A 165 -19.12 15.66 15.67
N ARG A 166 -19.64 14.53 15.17
CA ARG A 166 -21.07 14.30 14.92
C ARG A 166 -21.81 13.68 16.09
N THR A 167 -21.14 13.25 17.15
CA THR A 167 -21.79 12.71 18.35
C THR A 167 -22.58 13.83 19.05
N PRO A 168 -23.94 13.79 19.07
CA PRO A 168 -24.74 14.88 19.62
C PRO A 168 -24.68 14.89 21.15
N PRO A 169 -24.66 16.07 21.80
CA PRO A 169 -24.58 16.23 23.25
C PRO A 169 -25.86 15.83 24.00
N THR A 170 -26.91 15.39 23.30
CA THR A 170 -28.25 15.16 23.87
C THR A 170 -28.38 13.87 24.70
N VAL A 171 -27.39 12.96 24.66
CA VAL A 171 -27.40 11.73 25.48
C VAL A 171 -27.08 11.99 26.96
N ALA A 172 -26.66 13.21 27.32
CA ALA A 172 -26.32 13.56 28.70
C ALA A 172 -27.48 14.16 29.52
N VAL A 173 -28.64 14.45 28.91
CA VAL A 173 -29.79 15.11 29.59
C VAL A 173 -31.10 14.31 29.46
N GLY A 174 -31.11 13.16 28.80
CA GLY A 174 -32.34 12.38 28.52
C GLY A 174 -32.53 11.09 29.31
N GLY A 175 -31.82 10.88 30.41
CA GLY A 175 -31.90 9.66 31.23
C GLY A 175 -32.32 9.98 32.66
N GLY A 176 -33.55 10.43 32.83
CA GLY A 176 -34.15 10.73 34.11
C GLY A 176 -35.65 10.57 34.02
N ASP A 177 -36.10 9.32 33.85
CA ASP A 177 -37.41 8.79 34.22
C ASP A 177 -37.20 7.36 34.73
#